data_AF-A0A482VKE3-F1
#
_entry.id   AF-A0A482VKE3-F1
#
_cell.length_a   1.000
_cell.length_b   1.000
_cell.length_c   1.000
_cell.angle_alpha   90.00
_cell.angle_beta   90.00
_cell.angle_gamma   90.00
#
_symmetry.space_group_name_H-M   'P 1'
#
loop_
_entity.id
_entity.type
_entity.pdbx_description
1 polymer ?
#
loop_
_entity_poly.entity_id
_entity_poly.type
_entity_poly.pdbx_seq_one_letter_code
_entity_poly.pdbx_strand_id
1 'polypeptide(L)'
;MFNVTGNRNAENLLKQLNNCNFDAVLFVTNNAGKCNTSDELLEKCQQHKQLWLKLELQDDNKWKTDICEIFPTVSEAIQFLTNQDKYDLLVTGSIHLIGSVLSILDPDLNEDS
;
A
#
# COMPACT_ATOMS: atom_id res chain seq x y z
N MET A 1 -3.62 -1.27 -1.02
CA MET A 1 -2.60 -0.45 -0.33
C MET A 1 -1.80 -1.33 0.63
N PHE A 2 -0.47 -1.27 0.55
CA PHE A 2 0.42 -2.18 1.27
C PHE A 2 1.60 -1.45 1.92
N ASN A 3 1.88 -1.84 3.16
CA ASN A 3 3.18 -1.61 3.80
C ASN A 3 3.42 -2.74 4.79
N VAL A 4 4.67 -3.12 5.01
CA VAL A 4 5.02 -4.07 6.07
C VAL A 4 6.16 -3.53 6.90
N THR A 5 6.05 -3.69 8.21
CA THR A 5 7.07 -3.29 9.18
C THR A 5 7.53 -4.48 10.02
N GLY A 6 8.78 -4.38 10.51
CA GLY A 6 9.46 -5.42 11.30
C GLY A 6 10.05 -6.52 10.42
N ASN A 7 10.36 -7.67 11.02
CA ASN A 7 11.03 -8.80 10.37
C ASN A 7 10.08 -9.69 9.54
N ARG A 8 8.93 -9.16 9.11
CA ARG A 8 7.97 -9.91 8.29
C ARG A 8 8.48 -10.03 6.86
N ASN A 9 8.32 -11.21 6.26
CA ASN A 9 8.78 -11.45 4.89
C ASN A 9 7.79 -10.85 3.88
N ALA A 10 8.13 -9.68 3.34
CA ALA A 10 7.33 -8.97 2.35
C ALA A 10 7.08 -9.80 1.09
N GLU A 11 8.07 -10.56 0.62
CA GLU A 11 7.96 -11.36 -0.58
C GLU A 11 6.88 -12.44 -0.45
N ASN A 12 6.81 -13.14 0.69
CA ASN A 12 5.78 -14.15 0.91
C ASN A 12 4.36 -13.55 0.96
N LEU A 13 4.21 -12.39 1.58
CA LEU A 13 2.92 -11.68 1.61
C LEU A 13 2.53 -11.20 0.21
N LEU A 14 3.47 -10.60 -0.53
CA LEU A 14 3.22 -10.13 -1.89
C LEU A 14 2.93 -11.30 -2.84
N LYS A 15 3.56 -12.46 -2.69
CA LYS A 15 3.21 -13.68 -3.44
C LYS A 15 1.76 -14.10 -3.26
N GLN A 16 1.27 -14.04 -2.01
CA GLN A 16 -0.13 -14.35 -1.71
C GLN A 16 -1.07 -13.30 -2.32
N LEU A 17 -0.76 -12.02 -2.14
CA LEU A 17 -1.57 -10.91 -2.66
C LEU A 17 -1.54 -10.81 -4.18
N ASN A 18 -0.44 -11.19 -4.83
CA ASN A 18 -0.32 -11.17 -6.28
C ASN A 18 -1.21 -12.21 -6.96
N ASN A 19 -1.74 -13.19 -6.22
CA ASN A 19 -2.78 -14.08 -6.73
C ASN A 19 -4.17 -13.42 -6.75
N CYS A 20 -4.31 -12.23 -6.19
CA CYS A 20 -5.51 -11.42 -6.30
C CYS A 20 -5.38 -10.50 -7.52
N ASN A 21 -6.48 -10.35 -8.26
CA ASN A 21 -6.56 -9.54 -9.47
C ASN A 21 -6.77 -8.06 -9.11
N PHE A 22 -5.76 -7.42 -8.52
CA PHE A 22 -5.84 -5.99 -8.20
C PHE A 22 -5.59 -5.13 -9.43
N ASP A 23 -6.47 -4.16 -9.69
CA ASP A 23 -6.26 -3.15 -10.74
C ASP A 23 -5.17 -2.13 -10.32
N ALA A 24 -5.07 -1.87 -9.01
CA ALA A 24 -4.14 -0.92 -8.44
C ALA A 24 -3.45 -1.45 -7.17
N VAL A 25 -2.14 -1.29 -7.11
CA VAL A 25 -1.28 -1.65 -5.98
C VAL A 25 -0.47 -0.43 -5.56
N LEU A 26 -0.78 0.09 -4.38
CA LEU A 26 -0.13 1.27 -3.82
C LEU A 26 0.76 0.86 -2.64
N PHE A 27 2.05 1.16 -2.74
CA PHE A 27 3.03 0.99 -1.68
C PHE A 27 3.20 2.31 -0.95
N VAL A 28 2.93 2.31 0.36
CA VAL A 28 2.83 3.56 1.12
C VAL A 28 3.56 3.43 2.43
N THR A 29 4.09 4.53 2.97
CA THR A 29 4.58 4.49 4.35
C THR A 29 3.41 4.47 5.34
N ASN A 30 3.66 4.20 6.62
CA ASN A 30 2.59 4.27 7.63
C ASN A 30 2.22 5.72 8.01
N ASN A 31 2.80 6.74 7.38
CA ASN A 31 2.55 8.14 7.73
C ASN A 31 1.19 8.59 7.17
N ALA A 32 0.26 8.97 8.05
CA ALA A 32 -1.07 9.44 7.65
C ALA A 32 -1.00 10.68 6.73
N GLY A 33 -0.24 11.71 7.11
CA GLY A 33 -0.07 12.93 6.30
C GLY A 33 1.09 13.84 6.72
N LYS A 34 1.93 13.39 7.67
CA LYS A 34 3.11 14.16 8.12
C LYS A 34 4.32 13.75 7.28
N CYS A 35 4.86 14.70 6.53
CA CYS A 35 6.02 14.52 5.64
C CYS A 35 7.36 14.46 6.40
N ASN A 36 7.43 13.64 7.46
CA ASN A 36 8.71 13.24 8.07
C ASN A 36 9.12 11.87 7.54
N THR A 37 8.91 11.64 6.25
CA THR A 37 9.21 10.36 5.62
C THR A 37 10.71 10.26 5.46
N SER A 38 11.34 9.37 6.23
CA SER A 38 12.74 9.01 6.04
C SER A 38 12.92 8.34 4.69
N ASP A 39 14.02 8.66 3.98
CA ASP A 39 14.41 8.02 2.73
C ASP A 39 14.41 6.49 2.83
N GLU A 40 14.75 5.94 4.01
CA GLU A 40 14.75 4.50 4.28
C GLU A 40 13.34 3.87 4.16
N LEU A 41 12.30 4.58 4.58
CA LEU A 41 10.92 4.09 4.48
C LEU A 41 10.45 4.08 3.03
N LEU A 42 10.85 5.09 2.25
CA LEU A 42 10.51 5.16 0.83
C LEU A 42 11.29 4.11 0.03
N GLU A 43 12.55 3.87 0.38
CA GLU A 43 13.36 2.81 -0.22
C GLU A 43 12.74 1.42 0.01
N LYS A 44 12.20 1.16 1.21
CA LYS A 44 11.44 -0.09 1.47
C LYS A 44 10.20 -0.20 0.57
N CYS A 45 9.46 0.88 0.36
CA CYS A 45 8.33 0.89 -0.58
C CYS A 45 8.79 0.59 -2.02
N GLN A 46 9.93 1.15 -2.43
CA GLN A 46 10.55 0.85 -3.72
C GLN A 46 10.92 -0.63 -3.84
N GLN A 47 11.54 -1.22 -2.82
CA GLN A 47 11.86 -2.65 -2.80
C GLN A 47 10.59 -3.51 -2.93
N HIS A 48 9.51 -3.16 -2.23
CA HIS A 48 8.23 -3.86 -2.36
C HIS A 48 7.62 -3.75 -3.76
N LYS A 49 7.65 -2.55 -4.38
CA LYS A 49 7.23 -2.34 -5.78
C LYS A 49 8.03 -3.23 -6.73
N GLN A 50 9.35 -3.28 -6.58
CA GLN A 50 10.20 -4.12 -7.41
C GLN A 50 9.91 -5.63 -7.21
N LEU A 51 9.61 -6.06 -5.99
CA LEU A 51 9.19 -7.44 -5.74
C LEU A 51 7.87 -7.76 -6.43
N TRP A 52 6.89 -6.87 -6.37
CA TRP A 52 5.60 -7.05 -7.04
C TRP A 52 5.76 -7.21 -8.55
N LEU A 53 6.49 -6.29 -9.20
CA LEU A 53 6.72 -6.34 -10.65
C LEU A 53 7.46 -7.61 -11.05
N LYS A 54 8.43 -8.07 -10.24
CA LYS A 54 9.11 -9.35 -10.49
C LYS A 54 8.16 -10.54 -10.40
N LEU A 55 7.21 -10.53 -9.47
CA LEU A 55 6.21 -11.60 -9.34
C LEU A 55 5.26 -11.63 -10.54
N GLU A 56 4.87 -10.46 -11.06
CA GLU A 56 4.07 -10.39 -12.27
C GLU A 56 4.83 -10.98 -13.46
N LEU A 57 6.12 -10.66 -13.63
CA LEU A 57 6.94 -11.20 -14.74
C LEU A 57 7.20 -12.71 -14.67
N GLN A 58 6.87 -13.40 -13.57
CA GLN A 58 7.05 -14.84 -13.46
C GLN A 58 5.96 -15.65 -14.19
N ASP A 59 4.82 -15.04 -14.50
CA ASP A 59 3.71 -15.68 -15.20
C ASP A 59 3.03 -14.70 -16.16
N ASP A 60 3.22 -14.93 -17.46
CA ASP A 60 2.67 -14.08 -18.53
C ASP A 60 1.14 -14.20 -18.66
N ASN A 61 0.54 -15.28 -18.16
CA ASN A 61 -0.92 -15.47 -18.22
C ASN A 61 -1.64 -14.89 -17.00
N LYS A 62 -0.88 -14.35 -16.03
CA LYS A 62 -1.42 -13.81 -14.80
C LYS A 62 -1.94 -12.40 -14.99
N TRP A 63 -2.94 -12.04 -14.19
CA TRP A 63 -3.42 -10.67 -14.04
C TRP A 63 -2.25 -9.72 -13.81
N LYS A 64 -2.20 -8.63 -14.59
CA LYS A 64 -1.20 -7.57 -14.46
C LYS A 64 -1.89 -6.36 -13.86
N THR A 65 -1.26 -5.77 -12.87
CA THR A 65 -1.77 -4.56 -12.23
C THR A 65 -1.57 -3.38 -13.18
N ASP A 66 -2.63 -2.61 -13.44
CA ASP A 66 -2.55 -1.43 -14.30
C ASP A 66 -1.79 -0.28 -13.61
N ILE A 67 -2.00 -0.14 -12.29
CA ILE A 67 -1.40 0.92 -11.49
C ILE A 67 -0.54 0.32 -10.39
N CYS A 68 0.77 0.56 -10.42
CA CYS A 68 1.68 0.10 -9.38
C CYS A 68 2.54 1.29 -8.92
N GLU A 69 2.14 1.97 -7.83
CA GLU A 69 2.75 3.25 -7.43
C GLU A 69 3.17 3.33 -5.97
N ILE A 70 4.05 4.29 -5.69
CA ILE A 70 4.58 4.55 -4.35
C ILE A 70 4.15 5.93 -3.89
N PHE A 71 3.71 6.03 -2.65
CA PHE A 71 3.37 7.29 -2.01
C PHE A 71 4.10 7.45 -0.68
N PRO A 72 4.64 8.64 -0.38
CA PRO A 72 5.30 8.89 0.89
C PRO A 72 4.31 8.98 2.05
N THR A 73 3.03 9.28 1.81
CA THR A 73 1.99 9.35 2.83
C THR A 73 0.69 8.67 2.40
N VAL A 74 -0.10 8.23 3.37
CA VAL A 74 -1.43 7.65 3.14
C VAL A 74 -2.38 8.68 2.53
N SER A 75 -2.34 9.93 3.00
CA SER A 75 -3.17 11.00 2.44
C SER A 75 -2.95 11.20 0.95
N GLU A 76 -1.70 11.17 0.47
CA GLU A 76 -1.40 11.30 -0.96
C GLU A 76 -1.92 10.10 -1.76
N ALA A 77 -1.77 8.88 -1.23
CA ALA A 77 -2.30 7.68 -1.87
C ALA A 77 -3.83 7.69 -1.95
N ILE A 78 -4.51 8.12 -0.89
CA ILE A 78 -5.97 8.27 -0.88
C ILE A 78 -6.41 9.36 -1.85
N GLN A 79 -5.76 10.53 -1.85
CA GLN A 79 -6.06 11.61 -2.79
C GLN A 79 -5.89 11.16 -4.25
N PHE A 80 -4.87 10.35 -4.53
CA PHE A 80 -4.69 9.75 -5.85
C PHE A 80 -5.87 8.85 -6.22
N LEU A 81 -6.34 7.99 -5.31
CA LEU A 81 -7.49 7.11 -5.55
C LEU A 81 -8.82 7.86 -5.69
N THR A 82 -9.05 8.94 -4.94
CA THR A 82 -10.31 9.69 -4.99
C THR A 82 -10.48 10.47 -6.29
N ASN A 83 -9.40 10.72 -7.02
CA ASN A 83 -9.44 11.41 -8.33
C ASN A 83 -9.69 10.45 -9.50
N GLN A 84 -9.92 9.17 -9.23
CA GLN A 84 -10.08 8.10 -10.21
C GLN A 84 -11.48 7.46 -10.09
N ASP A 85 -11.73 6.44 -10.91
CA ASP A 85 -12.94 5.61 -10.80
C ASP A 85 -13.03 4.88 -9.44
N LYS A 86 -14.21 4.34 -9.14
CA LYS A 86 -14.49 3.69 -7.85
C LYS A 86 -13.64 2.42 -7.66
N TYR A 87 -12.82 2.40 -6.60
CA TYR A 87 -12.05 1.24 -6.16
C TYR A 87 -12.61 0.62 -4.86
N ASP A 88 -12.53 -0.70 -4.76
CA ASP A 88 -12.65 -1.41 -3.47
C ASP A 88 -11.26 -1.52 -2.82
N LEU A 89 -11.05 -0.80 -1.72
CA LEU A 89 -9.73 -0.63 -1.11
C LEU A 89 -9.42 -1.70 -0.06
N LEU A 90 -8.44 -2.58 -0.36
CA LEU A 90 -7.79 -3.42 0.65
C LEU A 90 -6.56 -2.70 1.24
N VAL A 91 -6.51 -2.58 2.57
CA VAL A 91 -5.34 -2.08 3.32
C VAL A 91 -4.75 -3.21 4.14
N THR A 92 -3.46 -3.53 3.95
CA THR A 92 -2.84 -4.67 4.64
C THR A 92 -1.33 -4.53 4.85
N GLY A 93 -0.76 -5.48 5.60
CA GLY A 93 0.66 -5.63 5.90
C GLY A 93 1.14 -4.93 7.19
N SER A 94 0.43 -3.92 7.68
CA SER A 94 0.80 -3.16 8.88
C SER A 94 -0.43 -2.63 9.62
N ILE A 95 -0.51 -2.90 10.92
CA ILE A 95 -1.56 -2.33 11.78
C ILE A 95 -1.47 -0.79 11.86
N HIS A 96 -0.26 -0.24 11.80
CA HIS A 96 -0.06 1.22 11.77
C HIS A 96 -0.56 1.82 10.46
N LEU A 97 -0.43 1.09 9.34
CA LEU A 97 -0.99 1.54 8.06
C LEU A 97 -2.52 1.57 8.14
N ILE A 98 -3.12 0.50 8.67
CA ILE A 98 -4.57 0.41 8.85
C ILE A 98 -5.07 1.57 9.71
N GLY A 99 -4.43 1.83 10.86
CA GLY A 99 -4.77 2.96 11.72
C GLY A 99 -4.67 4.31 11.01
N SER A 100 -3.60 4.53 10.23
CA SER A 100 -3.43 5.76 9.45
C SER A 100 -4.50 5.94 8.38
N VAL A 101 -4.90 4.88 7.67
CA VAL A 101 -6.00 4.95 6.68
C VAL A 101 -7.32 5.23 7.38
N LEU A 102 -7.64 4.52 8.47
CA LEU A 102 -8.88 4.73 9.22
C LEU A 102 -8.98 6.16 9.74
N SER A 103 -7.91 6.74 10.28
CA SER A 103 -7.90 8.13 10.75
C SER A 103 -8.18 9.18 9.66
N ILE A 104 -7.99 8.83 8.38
CA ILE A 104 -8.25 9.71 7.25
C ILE A 104 -9.67 9.50 6.71
N LEU A 105 -10.11 8.24 6.61
CA LEU A 105 -11.43 7.90 6.07
C LEU A 105 -12.56 8.13 7.09
N ASP A 106 -12.27 7.94 8.37
CA ASP A 106 -13.19 8.11 9.48
C ASP A 106 -12.47 8.80 10.64
N PRO A 107 -12.37 10.14 10.59
CA PRO A 107 -11.64 10.92 11.60
C PRO A 107 -12.28 10.83 13.00
N ASP A 108 -13.59 10.54 13.07
CA ASP A 108 -14.36 10.43 14.31
C ASP A 108 -14.13 9.08 15.03
N LEU A 109 -13.46 8.12 14.38
CA LEU A 109 -13.10 6.82 14.97
C LEU A 109 -12.14 6.93 16.18
N ASN A 110 -11.58 8.12 16.45
CA ASN A 110 -10.74 8.41 17.61
C ASN A 110 -11.49 9.12 18.75
N GLU A 111 -12.77 9.47 18.58
CA GLU A 111 -13.62 10.00 19.64
C GLU A 111 -14.42 8.86 20.29
N ASP A 112 -13.79 8.12 21.20
CA ASP A 112 -14.48 7.47 22.31
C ASP A 112 -13.46 7.02 23.37
N SER A 113 -13.20 7.90 24.35
CA SER A 113 -12.81 7.63 25.75
C SER A 113 -12.89 8.90 26.57
#